data_AF-A0A5D2M1N3-F1
#
_entry.id   AF-A0A5D2M1N3-F1
#
_cell.length_a   1.000
_cell.length_b   1.000
_cell.length_c   1.000
_cell.angle_alpha   90.00
_cell.angle_beta   90.00
_cell.angle_gamma   90.00
#
_symmetry.space_group_name_H-M   'P 1'
#
loop_
_entity.id
_entity.type
_entity.pdbx_description
1 polymer ?
#
loop_
_entity_poly.entity_id
_entity_poly.type
_entity_poly.pdbx_seq_one_letter_code
_entity_poly.pdbx_strand_id
1 'polypeptide(L)'
;MLTNWPTTETRLQKFRGLRTEQKTGAVTWGLNHLLKRDATMLKRQLSRLQTYLGEIKYMTRLPDIIIIVDQQEEYTALRECITLGIPTICLIYTNSDIDLTDISIPANDDAVASFQLILYKVVEIP
;
A
#
# COMPACT_ATOMS: atom_id res chain seq x y z
N MET A 1 4.60 -0.88 -7.89
CA MET A 1 3.49 -1.77 -7.48
C MET A 1 2.22 -1.55 -8.30
N LEU A 2 1.93 -0.32 -8.70
CA LEU A 2 0.73 0.08 -9.42
C LEU A 2 0.80 -0.30 -10.91
N THR A 3 1.94 -0.06 -11.56
CA THR A 3 2.12 -0.31 -13.02
C THR A 3 1.99 -1.78 -13.39
N ASN A 4 2.31 -2.69 -12.48
CA ASN A 4 2.07 -4.13 -12.61
C ASN A 4 0.95 -4.60 -11.68
N TRP A 5 -0.19 -3.91 -11.75
CA TRP A 5 -1.37 -4.23 -10.95
C TRP A 5 -1.83 -5.70 -11.04
N PRO A 6 -1.89 -6.36 -12.21
CA PRO A 6 -2.34 -7.76 -12.29
C PRO A 6 -1.51 -8.71 -11.42
N THR A 7 -0.19 -8.49 -11.35
CA THR A 7 0.70 -9.27 -10.49
C THR A 7 0.47 -8.93 -9.02
N THR A 8 0.33 -7.65 -8.69
CA THR A 8 0.05 -7.18 -7.32
C THR A 8 -1.28 -7.74 -6.80
N GLU A 9 -2.32 -7.71 -7.63
CA GLU A 9 -3.65 -8.25 -7.33
C GLU A 9 -3.59 -9.76 -7.05
N THR A 10 -2.90 -10.53 -7.90
CA THR A 10 -2.70 -11.96 -7.68
C THR A 10 -2.01 -12.23 -6.33
N ARG A 11 -1.02 -11.42 -5.97
CA ARG A 11 -0.33 -11.53 -4.66
C ARG A 11 -1.24 -11.14 -3.49
N LEU A 12 -2.09 -10.12 -3.66
CA LEU A 12 -3.10 -9.72 -2.68
C LEU A 12 -4.14 -10.82 -2.45
N GLN A 13 -4.63 -11.45 -3.50
CA GLN A 13 -5.55 -12.59 -3.40
C GLN A 13 -4.90 -13.75 -2.63
N LYS A 14 -3.66 -14.10 -2.97
CA LYS A 14 -2.89 -15.12 -2.24
C LYS A 14 -2.73 -14.77 -0.75
N PHE A 15 -2.43 -13.51 -0.46
CA PHE A 15 -2.29 -13.01 0.91
C PHE A 15 -3.61 -13.11 1.70
N ARG A 16 -4.74 -12.73 1.09
CA ARG A 16 -6.08 -12.87 1.69
C ARG A 16 -6.44 -14.33 1.96
N GLY A 17 -6.11 -15.24 1.03
CA GLY A 17 -6.29 -16.68 1.21
C GLY A 17 -5.53 -17.22 2.42
N LEU A 18 -4.20 -17.00 2.45
CA LEU A 18 -3.34 -17.46 3.56
C LEU A 18 -3.76 -16.87 4.92
N ARG A 19 -4.21 -15.61 4.94
CA ARG A 19 -4.70 -14.97 6.17
C ARG A 19 -6.02 -15.55 6.65
N THR A 20 -6.89 -15.94 5.72
CA THR A 20 -8.17 -16.61 6.04
C THR A 20 -7.91 -18.00 6.57
N GLU A 21 -7.03 -18.78 5.93
CA GLU A 21 -6.61 -20.10 6.41
C GLU A 21 -6.02 -20.05 7.82
N GLN A 22 -5.21 -19.02 8.12
CA GLN A 22 -4.67 -18.80 9.47
C GLN A 22 -5.75 -18.48 10.51
N LYS A 23 -6.77 -17.67 10.14
CA LYS A 23 -7.82 -17.20 11.06
C LYS A 23 -8.89 -18.24 11.34
N THR A 24 -9.38 -18.91 10.30
CA THR A 24 -10.49 -19.86 10.42
C THR A 24 -10.07 -21.12 11.20
N GLY A 25 -8.77 -21.33 11.42
CA GLY A 25 -8.28 -22.55 12.05
C GLY A 25 -8.58 -23.81 11.23
N ALA A 26 -9.13 -23.66 10.00
CA ALA A 26 -9.38 -24.74 9.04
C ALA A 26 -8.10 -25.53 8.72
N VAL A 27 -6.97 -24.97 9.11
CA VAL A 27 -5.65 -25.55 9.09
C VAL A 27 -5.07 -25.40 10.52
N THR A 28 -5.34 -26.38 11.38
CA THR A 28 -4.38 -26.86 12.39
C THR A 28 -3.09 -27.37 11.72
N TRP A 29 -2.68 -26.84 10.56
CA TRP A 29 -1.98 -27.56 9.49
C TRP A 29 -2.99 -28.50 8.81
N GLY A 30 -2.85 -28.83 7.52
CA GLY A 30 -3.68 -29.88 6.91
C GLY A 30 -3.38 -31.19 7.63
N LEU A 31 -4.12 -31.47 8.70
CA LEU A 31 -3.91 -32.52 9.69
C LEU A 31 -2.50 -32.51 10.32
N ASN A 32 -2.26 -33.47 11.21
CA ASN A 32 -0.95 -33.97 11.62
C ASN A 32 -0.05 -34.44 10.42
N HIS A 33 -0.05 -33.76 9.27
CA HIS A 33 0.47 -34.23 7.98
C HIS A 33 1.33 -33.22 7.18
N LEU A 34 1.32 -31.92 7.48
CA LEU A 34 2.35 -31.02 6.93
C LEU A 34 3.64 -31.21 7.74
N LEU A 35 4.76 -31.51 7.07
CA LEU A 35 6.06 -31.57 7.76
C LEU A 35 6.35 -30.23 8.41
N LYS A 36 6.89 -30.20 9.64
CA LYS A 36 7.26 -28.97 10.40
C LYS A 36 7.97 -27.89 9.56
N ARG A 37 8.67 -28.31 8.51
CA ARG A 37 9.29 -27.47 7.49
C ARG A 37 8.27 -26.65 6.68
N ASP A 38 7.21 -27.25 6.18
CA ASP A 38 6.30 -26.66 5.20
C ASP A 38 5.47 -25.52 5.81
N ALA A 39 4.90 -25.70 7.01
CA ALA A 39 4.22 -24.56 7.61
C ALA A 39 5.15 -23.56 8.32
N THR A 40 6.44 -23.88 8.52
CA THR A 40 7.43 -22.83 8.76
C THR A 40 7.63 -21.96 7.52
N MET A 41 7.68 -22.56 6.32
CA MET A 41 7.75 -21.82 5.06
C MET A 41 6.50 -20.97 4.83
N LEU A 42 5.30 -21.51 5.06
CA LEU A 42 4.04 -20.75 4.92
C LEU A 42 3.97 -19.57 5.89
N LYS A 43 4.38 -19.75 7.16
CA LYS A 43 4.46 -18.64 8.13
C LYS A 43 5.41 -17.54 7.68
N ARG A 44 6.60 -17.91 7.16
CA ARG A 44 7.57 -16.93 6.62
C ARG A 44 7.01 -16.21 5.40
N GLN A 45 6.31 -16.93 4.51
CA GLN A 45 5.69 -16.33 3.34
C GLN A 45 4.57 -15.36 3.72
N LEU A 46 3.70 -15.75 4.67
CA LEU A 46 2.64 -14.88 5.18
C LEU A 46 3.23 -13.62 5.83
N SER A 47 4.26 -13.77 6.66
CA SER A 47 4.97 -12.65 7.29
C SER A 47 5.52 -11.67 6.24
N ARG A 48 6.19 -12.17 5.20
CA ARG A 48 6.67 -11.34 4.08
C ARG A 48 5.52 -10.61 3.38
N LEU A 49 4.45 -11.32 3.02
CA LEU A 49 3.30 -10.70 2.35
C LEU A 49 2.61 -9.67 3.25
N GLN A 50 2.55 -9.89 4.56
CA GLN A 50 1.99 -8.94 5.53
C GLN A 50 2.83 -7.67 5.64
N THR A 51 4.15 -7.75 5.51
CA THR A 51 5.03 -6.55 5.50
C THR A 51 4.80 -5.69 4.27
N TYR A 52 4.69 -6.29 3.07
CA TYR A 52 4.60 -5.52 1.83
C TYR A 52 3.17 -5.16 1.38
N LEU A 53 2.19 -6.02 1.66
CA LEU A 53 0.82 -5.89 1.15
C LEU A 53 -0.21 -5.71 2.28
N GLY A 54 0.25 -5.61 3.53
CA GLY A 54 -0.61 -5.55 4.69
C GLY A 54 -1.52 -4.33 4.71
N GLU A 55 -1.00 -3.18 4.28
CA GLU A 55 -1.69 -1.89 4.33
C GLU A 55 -2.67 -1.75 3.17
N ILE A 56 -2.29 -2.21 1.99
CA ILE A 56 -3.13 -2.21 0.78
C ILE A 56 -4.07 -3.42 0.66
N LYS A 57 -4.20 -4.21 1.72
CA LYS A 57 -4.96 -5.48 1.68
C LYS A 57 -6.42 -5.34 1.30
N TYR A 58 -6.99 -4.13 1.42
CA TYR A 58 -8.38 -3.82 1.10
C TYR A 58 -8.57 -3.35 -0.36
N MET A 59 -7.49 -3.01 -1.07
CA MET A 59 -7.59 -2.55 -2.45
C MET A 59 -8.09 -3.68 -3.37
N THR A 60 -9.15 -3.40 -4.12
CA THR A 60 -9.73 -4.33 -5.12
C THR A 60 -9.41 -3.90 -6.54
N ARG A 61 -9.07 -2.64 -6.74
CA ARG A 61 -8.69 -2.03 -8.02
C ARG A 61 -7.62 -0.97 -7.80
N LEU A 62 -7.07 -0.45 -8.89
CA LEU A 62 -6.25 0.76 -8.86
C LEU A 62 -7.04 1.93 -8.25
N PRO A 63 -6.38 2.80 -7.48
CA PRO A 63 -7.02 3.95 -6.88
C PRO A 63 -7.36 4.99 -7.94
N ASP A 64 -8.44 5.74 -7.70
CA ASP A 64 -8.88 6.81 -8.60
C ASP A 64 -8.05 8.10 -8.40
N ILE A 65 -7.52 8.32 -7.19
CA ILE A 65 -6.63 9.43 -6.80
C ILE A 65 -5.60 8.88 -5.81
N ILE A 66 -4.37 9.39 -5.87
CA ILE A 66 -3.32 9.06 -4.89
C ILE A 66 -2.86 10.33 -4.17
N ILE A 67 -2.74 10.26 -2.84
CA ILE A 67 -2.11 11.30 -2.03
C ILE A 67 -0.67 10.88 -1.74
N ILE A 68 0.29 11.72 -2.12
CA ILE A 68 1.73 11.49 -1.92
C ILE A 68 2.24 12.46 -0.86
N VAL A 69 3.03 11.94 0.06
CA VAL A 69 3.76 12.72 1.08
C VAL A 69 5.22 12.50 0.79
N ASP A 70 5.99 13.59 0.73
CA ASP A 70 7.41 13.59 0.36
C ASP A 70 7.66 12.98 -1.04
N GLN A 71 7.77 13.87 -2.04
CA GLN A 71 8.07 13.48 -3.42
C GLN A 71 9.43 12.79 -3.59
N GLN A 72 10.40 13.10 -2.74
CA GLN A 72 11.76 12.58 -2.87
C GLN A 72 11.82 11.13 -2.43
N GLU A 73 11.19 10.81 -1.29
CA GLU A 73 11.07 9.43 -0.82
C GLU A 73 10.16 8.60 -1.73
N GLU A 74 9.03 9.18 -2.19
CA GLU A 74 8.01 8.46 -2.97
C GLU A 74 8.08 8.67 -4.48
N TYR A 75 9.27 9.03 -5.01
CA TYR A 75 9.47 9.31 -6.44
C TYR A 75 9.03 8.15 -7.35
N THR A 76 9.23 6.90 -6.91
CA THR A 76 8.82 5.72 -7.67
C THR A 76 7.29 5.64 -7.77
N ALA A 77 6.57 5.90 -6.68
CA ALA A 77 5.11 5.91 -6.69
C ALA A 77 4.58 7.01 -7.62
N LEU A 78 5.16 8.22 -7.55
CA LEU A 78 4.82 9.35 -8.42
C LEU A 78 4.97 8.99 -9.91
N ARG A 79 6.10 8.38 -10.28
CA ARG A 79 6.36 7.90 -11.66
C ARG A 79 5.36 6.86 -12.13
N GLU A 80 4.98 5.93 -11.25
CA GLU A 80 3.95 4.93 -11.56
C GLU A 80 2.58 5.59 -11.77
N CYS A 81 2.23 6.60 -10.97
CA CYS A 81 0.98 7.36 -11.13
C CYS A 81 0.94 8.09 -12.47
N ILE A 82 2.01 8.81 -12.82
CA ILE A 82 2.16 9.50 -14.10
C ILE A 82 2.01 8.51 -15.28
N THR A 83 2.66 7.34 -15.17
CA THR A 83 2.60 6.30 -16.22
C THR A 83 1.19 5.76 -16.42
N LEU A 84 0.42 5.65 -15.33
CA LEU A 84 -0.95 5.14 -15.34
C LEU A 84 -2.00 6.22 -15.59
N GLY A 85 -1.61 7.51 -15.60
CA GLY A 85 -2.52 8.64 -15.66
C GLY A 85 -3.41 8.77 -14.41
N ILE A 86 -2.94 8.30 -13.25
CA ILE A 86 -3.68 8.43 -11.99
C ILE A 86 -3.37 9.82 -11.42
N PRO A 87 -4.39 10.66 -11.16
CA PRO A 87 -4.18 11.99 -10.61
C PRO A 87 -3.60 11.94 -9.19
N THR A 88 -2.68 12.87 -8.92
CA THR A 88 -1.91 12.92 -7.68
C THR A 88 -2.13 14.24 -6.93
N ILE A 89 -2.37 14.11 -5.62
CA ILE A 89 -2.33 15.22 -4.67
C ILE A 89 -1.06 15.07 -3.85
N CYS A 90 -0.18 16.06 -3.84
CA CYS A 90 1.08 15.96 -3.14
C CYS A 90 1.24 17.05 -2.09
N LEU A 91 1.69 16.65 -0.90
CA LEU A 91 2.24 17.60 0.07
C LEU A 91 3.65 17.98 -0.40
N ILE A 92 3.86 19.27 -0.66
CA ILE A 92 5.12 19.79 -1.19
C ILE A 92 5.81 20.68 -0.15
N TYR A 93 7.14 20.58 -0.12
CA TYR A 93 8.02 21.42 0.69
C TYR A 93 9.05 22.13 -0.20
N THR A 94 9.99 22.86 0.40
CA THR A 94 10.92 23.76 -0.30
C THR A 94 11.76 23.10 -1.40
N ASN A 95 11.94 21.77 -1.37
CA ASN A 95 12.75 21.02 -2.33
C ASN A 95 11.92 20.13 -3.29
N SER A 96 10.61 20.33 -3.35
CA SER A 96 9.68 19.58 -4.21
C SER A 96 9.56 20.19 -5.62
N ASP A 97 9.36 19.34 -6.62
CA ASP A 97 9.07 19.74 -8.00
C ASP A 97 7.55 19.78 -8.21
N ILE A 98 7.03 20.97 -8.49
CA ILE A 98 5.59 21.23 -8.61
C ILE A 98 5.05 20.63 -9.92
N ASP A 99 5.87 20.56 -10.97
CA ASP A 99 5.45 20.14 -12.31
C ASP A 99 5.15 18.63 -12.39
N LEU A 100 5.59 17.85 -11.41
CA LEU A 100 5.37 16.41 -11.35
C LEU A 100 4.02 16.01 -10.72
N THR A 101 3.23 16.96 -10.22
CA THR A 101 2.00 16.69 -9.47
C THR A 101 0.81 17.48 -9.98
N ASP A 102 -0.38 16.87 -9.98
CA ASP A 102 -1.59 17.52 -10.49
C ASP A 102 -2.13 18.57 -9.52
N ILE A 103 -2.08 18.27 -8.21
CA ILE A 103 -2.48 19.19 -7.14
C ILE A 103 -1.39 19.20 -6.08
N SER A 104 -0.79 20.36 -5.86
CA SER A 104 0.24 20.53 -4.84
C SER A 104 -0.31 21.33 -3.65
N ILE A 105 -0.13 20.79 -2.45
CA ILE A 105 -0.50 21.43 -1.18
C ILE A 105 0.80 21.82 -0.48
N PRO A 106 1.12 23.12 -0.37
CA PRO A 106 2.28 23.55 0.39
C PRO A 106 2.08 23.23 1.87
N ALA A 107 2.96 22.40 2.41
CA ALA A 107 2.92 21.97 3.80
C ALA A 107 4.34 21.73 4.32
N ASN A 108 4.53 21.90 5.63
CA ASN A 108 5.72 21.38 6.28
C ASN A 108 5.57 19.86 6.37
N ASP A 109 6.34 19.11 5.59
CA ASP A 109 6.31 17.64 5.50
C ASP A 109 7.03 16.96 6.69
N ASP A 110 7.98 17.67 7.32
CA ASP A 110 8.75 17.17 8.48
C ASP A 110 7.91 16.95 9.75
N ALA A 111 6.70 17.52 9.84
CA ALA A 111 5.86 17.42 11.04
C ALA A 111 4.70 16.44 10.85
N VAL A 112 4.73 15.29 11.54
CA VAL A 112 3.62 14.31 11.53
C VAL A 112 2.27 14.96 11.87
N ALA A 113 2.26 16.01 12.69
CA ALA A 113 1.06 16.76 13.06
C ALA A 113 0.42 17.54 11.90
N SER A 114 1.21 18.17 11.02
CA SER A 114 0.66 18.89 9.85
C SER A 114 0.07 17.91 8.85
N PHE A 115 0.74 16.78 8.61
CA PHE A 115 0.19 15.70 7.79
C PHE A 115 -1.16 15.19 8.30
N GLN A 116 -1.25 14.86 9.59
CA GLN A 116 -2.50 14.37 10.19
C GLN A 116 -3.64 15.39 10.08
N LEU A 117 -3.35 16.68 10.27
CA LEU A 117 -4.35 17.74 10.16
C LEU A 117 -4.90 17.84 8.73
N ILE A 118 -4.02 17.83 7.73
CA ILE A 118 -4.41 17.93 6.31
C ILE A 118 -5.23 16.69 5.92
N LEU A 119 -4.76 15.50 6.26
CA LEU A 119 -5.45 14.26 5.92
C LEU A 119 -6.83 14.20 6.59
N TYR A 120 -6.94 14.59 7.86
CA TYR A 120 -8.21 14.68 8.56
C TYR A 120 -9.17 15.62 7.85
N LYS A 121 -8.70 16.79 7.42
CA LYS A 121 -9.55 17.76 6.69
C LYS A 121 -9.98 17.28 5.31
N VAL A 122 -9.13 16.56 4.59
CA VAL A 122 -9.50 15.95 3.29
C VAL A 122 -10.58 14.87 3.46
N VAL A 123 -10.49 14.07 4.52
CA VAL A 123 -11.47 13.00 4.81
C VAL A 123 -12.80 13.54 5.36
N GLU A 124 -12.78 14.68 6.05
CA GLU A 124 -13.97 15.29 6.67
C GLU A 124 -14.91 15.96 5.65
N ILE A 125 -14.47 16.15 4.39
CA ILE A 125 -15.31 16.71 3.33
C ILE A 125 -16.31 15.62 2.87
N PRO A 126 -17.62 15.81 3.11
CA PRO A 126 -18.65 14.80 2.84
C PRO A 126 -18.93 14.60 1.34
#